data_AF-A0A7S0Y1A1-F1
#
_entry.id   AF-A0A7S0Y1A1-F1
#
_cell.length_a   1.000
_cell.length_b   1.000
_cell.length_c   1.000
_cell.angle_alpha   90.00
_cell.angle_beta   90.00
_cell.angle_gamma   90.00
#
_symmetry.space_group_name_H-M   'P 1'
#
loop_
_entity.id
_entity.type
_entity.pdbx_description
1 polymer ?
#
loop_
_entity_poly.entity_id
_entity_poly.type
_entity_poly.pdbx_seq_one_letter_code
_entity_poly.pdbx_strand_id
1 'polypeptide(L)'
;AARNTGAVAASGDIIFFGEADDVFYEHHIPVCWDQLRMHPNLGFAKTRMDAGQGYLESSHEWGGVKVAELHPHWQVAIEDTSPMNLCVRAGAHAFVGGFPEGGDFAVDMEDGAYMMAL
;
A
#
# COMPACT_ATOMS: atom_id res chain seq x y z
N ALA A 1 1.76 13.12 3.81
CA ALA A 1 2.74 14.16 3.40
C ALA A 1 3.74 13.68 2.36
N ALA A 2 4.78 12.91 2.73
CA ALA A 2 5.87 12.55 1.81
C ALA A 2 5.40 11.83 0.52
N ARG A 3 4.47 10.87 0.66
CA ARG A 3 3.88 10.14 -0.47
C ARG A 3 3.15 11.05 -1.46
N ASN A 4 2.33 11.98 -0.95
CA ASN A 4 1.63 12.96 -1.78
C ASN A 4 2.62 13.90 -2.49
N THR A 5 3.66 14.36 -1.80
CA THR A 5 4.72 15.16 -2.42
C THR A 5 5.42 14.40 -3.54
N GLY A 6 5.75 13.12 -3.32
CA GLY A 6 6.33 12.25 -4.35
C GLY A 6 5.40 12.04 -5.54
N ALA A 7 4.11 11.81 -5.31
CA ALA A 7 3.10 11.63 -6.36
C ALA A 7 2.95 12.90 -7.23
N VAL A 8 2.97 14.08 -6.62
CA VAL A 8 2.94 15.37 -7.35
C VAL A 8 4.20 15.59 -8.19
N ALA A 9 5.35 15.14 -7.69
CA ALA A 9 6.63 15.28 -8.39
C ALA A 9 6.82 14.22 -9.49
N ALA A 10 6.03 13.14 -9.48
CA ALA A 10 6.11 12.07 -10.48
C ALA A 10 5.63 12.57 -11.85
N SER A 11 6.31 12.13 -12.91
CA SER A 11 5.96 12.45 -14.30
C SER A 11 5.24 11.31 -15.04
N GLY A 12 5.12 10.14 -14.41
CA GLY A 12 4.48 8.97 -14.99
C GLY A 12 2.98 8.91 -14.68
N ASP A 13 2.20 8.33 -15.59
CA ASP A 13 0.75 8.14 -15.42
C ASP A 13 0.39 7.02 -14.45
N ILE A 14 1.36 6.17 -14.10
CA ILE A 14 1.21 5.07 -13.14
C ILE A 14 2.25 5.25 -12.05
N ILE A 15 1.79 5.25 -10.81
CA ILE A 15 2.56 5.51 -9.61
C ILE A 15 2.62 4.22 -8.80
N PHE A 16 3.82 3.92 -8.30
CA PHE A 16 4.09 2.88 -7.32
C PHE A 16 4.62 3.57 -6.06
N PHE A 17 4.17 3.14 -4.89
CA PHE A 17 4.68 3.60 -3.61
C PHE A 17 5.58 2.53 -3.01
N GLY A 18 6.69 2.93 -2.40
CA GLY A 18 7.61 2.03 -1.74
C GLY A 18 8.23 2.69 -0.52
N GLU A 19 8.62 1.87 0.45
CA GLU A 19 9.38 2.30 1.62
C GLU A 19 10.87 2.00 1.42
N ALA A 20 11.71 2.60 2.25
CA ALA A 20 13.17 2.57 2.05
C ALA A 20 13.81 1.22 2.44
N ASP A 21 13.10 0.42 3.23
CA ASP A 21 13.51 -0.86 3.79
C ASP A 21 12.86 -2.07 3.11
N ASP A 22 12.05 -1.83 2.08
CA ASP A 22 11.32 -2.86 1.35
C ASP A 22 11.82 -3.06 -0.10
N VAL A 23 11.40 -4.17 -0.69
CA VAL A 23 11.74 -4.52 -2.07
C VAL A 23 10.50 -4.97 -2.85
N PHE A 24 10.41 -4.55 -4.11
CA PHE A 24 9.49 -5.17 -5.03
C PHE A 24 10.04 -6.49 -5.54
N TYR A 25 9.20 -7.53 -5.53
CA TYR A 25 9.50 -8.74 -6.28
C TYR A 25 9.56 -8.43 -7.78
N GLU A 26 10.42 -9.18 -8.49
CA GLU A 26 10.73 -8.99 -9.91
C GLU A 26 9.48 -8.80 -10.79
N HIS A 27 8.40 -9.52 -10.49
CA HIS A 27 7.18 -9.50 -11.29
C HIS A 27 6.12 -8.50 -10.83
N HIS A 28 6.31 -7.77 -9.73
CA HIS A 28 5.29 -6.85 -9.22
C HIS A 28 4.95 -5.77 -10.25
N ILE A 29 5.95 -5.01 -10.72
CA ILE A 29 5.77 -3.94 -11.70
C ILE A 29 5.12 -4.43 -13.01
N PRO A 30 5.65 -5.47 -13.72
CA PRO A 30 5.07 -5.89 -14.99
C PRO A 30 3.64 -6.44 -14.85
N VAL A 31 3.33 -7.18 -13.78
CA VAL A 31 1.97 -7.70 -13.53
C VAL A 31 1.00 -6.54 -13.33
N CYS A 32 1.35 -5.58 -12.46
CA CYS A 32 0.57 -4.39 -12.20
C CYS A 32 0.32 -3.54 -13.46
N TRP A 33 1.38 -3.32 -14.26
CA TRP A 33 1.28 -2.63 -15.54
C TRP A 33 0.33 -3.32 -16.51
N ASP A 34 0.46 -4.64 -16.66
CA ASP A 34 -0.39 -5.40 -17.57
C ASP A 34 -1.86 -5.36 -17.16
N GLN A 35 -2.18 -5.46 -15.87
CA GLN A 35 -3.55 -5.32 -15.38
C GLN A 35 -4.14 -3.95 -15.77
N LEU A 36 -3.43 -2.86 -15.50
CA LEU A 36 -3.92 -1.52 -15.85
C LEU A 36 -4.00 -1.30 -17.37
N ARG A 37 -3.06 -1.85 -18.13
CA ARG A 37 -3.06 -1.75 -19.60
C ARG A 37 -4.22 -2.53 -20.23
N MET A 38 -4.52 -3.73 -19.73
CA MET A 38 -5.63 -4.57 -20.24
C MET A 38 -7.00 -4.05 -19.80
N HIS A 39 -7.07 -3.33 -18.68
CA HIS A 39 -8.30 -2.81 -18.12
C HIS A 39 -8.24 -1.28 -17.97
N PRO A 40 -8.48 -0.51 -19.06
CA PRO A 40 -8.27 0.94 -19.06
C PRO A 40 -9.16 1.71 -18.08
N ASN A 41 -10.27 1.12 -17.64
CA ASN A 41 -11.20 1.72 -16.69
C ASN A 41 -10.82 1.48 -15.22
N LEU A 42 -9.81 0.65 -14.93
CA LEU A 42 -9.33 0.46 -13.56
C LEU A 42 -8.45 1.64 -13.14
N GLY A 43 -8.72 2.19 -11.95
CA GLY A 43 -7.92 3.25 -11.33
C GLY A 43 -6.62 2.73 -10.73
N PHE A 44 -6.57 1.47 -10.34
CA PHE A 44 -5.42 0.84 -9.70
C PHE A 44 -5.40 -0.67 -9.94
N ALA A 45 -4.24 -1.30 -9.73
CA ALA A 45 -4.10 -2.74 -9.60
C ALA A 45 -3.25 -3.05 -8.38
N LYS A 46 -3.49 -4.22 -7.80
CA LYS A 46 -2.92 -4.59 -6.51
C LYS A 46 -2.51 -6.04 -6.52
N THR A 47 -1.33 -6.32 -5.99
CA THR A 47 -0.88 -7.68 -5.68
C THR A 47 -0.86 -7.87 -4.17
N ARG A 48 -0.65 -9.09 -3.68
CA ARG A 48 -0.43 -9.31 -2.25
C ARG A 48 1.00 -8.91 -1.86
N MET A 49 1.19 -8.39 -0.65
CA MET A 49 2.52 -8.23 -0.04
C MET A 49 2.90 -9.51 0.71
N ASP A 50 4.18 -9.85 0.75
CA ASP A 50 4.71 -10.79 1.74
C ASP A 50 5.31 -9.95 2.87
N ALA A 51 4.68 -9.94 4.04
CA ALA A 51 5.25 -9.24 5.20
C ALA A 51 6.55 -9.89 5.70
N GLY A 52 6.80 -11.15 5.34
CA GLY A 52 7.94 -11.92 5.79
C GLY A 52 7.73 -12.50 7.19
N GLN A 53 8.20 -13.73 7.38
CA GLN A 53 8.12 -14.43 8.67
C GLN A 53 8.80 -13.63 9.81
N GLY A 54 9.93 -12.98 9.50
CA GLY A 54 10.68 -12.17 10.46
C GLY A 54 9.87 -11.00 11.00
N TYR A 55 9.17 -10.27 10.13
CA TYR A 55 8.28 -9.17 10.54
C TYR A 55 7.17 -9.67 11.46
N LEU A 56 6.53 -10.80 11.12
CA LEU A 56 5.44 -11.36 11.92
C LEU A 56 5.92 -11.80 13.32
N GLU A 57 7.13 -12.36 13.40
CA GLU A 57 7.74 -12.77 14.67
C GLU A 57 8.25 -11.60 15.52
N SER A 58 8.71 -10.52 14.87
CA SER A 58 9.20 -9.29 15.51
C SER A 58 8.14 -8.20 15.66
N SER A 59 6.93 -8.45 15.17
CA SER A 59 5.83 -7.49 15.12
C SER A 59 5.45 -6.97 16.50
N HIS A 60 4.91 -5.75 16.51
CA HIS A 60 4.52 -5.03 17.71
C HIS A 60 3.64 -5.88 18.64
N GLU A 61 4.04 -6.01 19.91
CA GLU A 61 3.22 -6.64 20.94
C GLU A 61 2.15 -5.65 21.40
N TRP A 62 0.88 -5.90 21.07
CA TRP A 62 -0.23 -5.10 21.62
C TRP A 62 -0.82 -5.81 22.84
N GLY A 63 -0.64 -5.22 24.02
CA GLY A 63 -1.12 -5.83 25.27
C GLY A 63 -0.43 -7.15 25.63
N GLY A 64 0.79 -7.39 25.13
CA GLY A 64 1.59 -8.59 25.41
C GLY A 64 1.32 -9.78 24.48
N VAL A 65 0.64 -9.57 23.34
CA VAL A 65 0.39 -10.61 22.33
C VAL A 65 1.08 -10.22 21.02
N LYS A 66 1.86 -11.14 20.45
CA LYS A 66 2.53 -10.96 19.15
C LYS A 66 1.53 -11.06 18.01
N VAL A 67 1.76 -10.35 16.90
CA VAL A 67 0.85 -10.44 15.74
C VAL A 67 0.79 -11.86 15.17
N ALA A 68 1.91 -12.61 15.20
CA ALA A 68 1.93 -14.03 14.80
C ALA A 68 1.02 -14.92 15.66
N GLU A 69 0.65 -14.49 16.87
CA GLU A 69 -0.27 -15.20 17.78
C GLU A 69 -1.71 -14.69 17.68
N LEU A 70 -1.95 -13.61 16.90
CA LEU A 70 -3.29 -13.13 16.58
C LEU A 70 -3.95 -14.05 15.56
N HIS A 71 -5.28 -13.94 15.46
CA HIS A 71 -6.07 -14.72 14.51
C HIS A 71 -5.53 -14.54 13.07
N PRO A 72 -5.41 -15.61 12.24
CA PRO A 72 -4.76 -15.56 10.92
C PRO A 72 -5.31 -14.50 9.95
N HIS A 73 -6.54 -14.04 10.16
CA HIS A 73 -7.13 -12.92 9.44
C HIS A 73 -6.29 -11.63 9.53
N TRP A 74 -5.59 -11.39 10.65
CA TRP A 74 -4.77 -10.19 10.85
C TRP A 74 -3.55 -10.15 9.93
N GLN A 75 -2.89 -11.29 9.72
CA GLN A 75 -1.79 -11.37 8.76
C GLN A 75 -2.27 -11.02 7.35
N VAL A 76 -3.40 -11.60 6.93
CA VAL A 76 -4.00 -11.30 5.62
C VAL A 76 -4.37 -9.82 5.52
N ALA A 77 -4.94 -9.24 6.57
CA ALA A 77 -5.29 -7.83 6.59
C ALA A 77 -4.05 -6.94 6.42
N ILE A 78 -2.96 -7.20 7.16
CA ILE A 78 -1.71 -6.42 7.07
C ILE A 78 -1.12 -6.46 5.66
N GLU A 79 -1.00 -7.68 5.10
CA GLU A 79 -0.47 -7.89 3.76
C GLU A 79 -1.34 -7.28 2.65
N ASP A 80 -2.61 -7.04 2.95
CA ASP A 80 -3.57 -6.41 2.05
C ASP A 80 -3.62 -4.89 2.23
N THR A 81 -3.48 -4.33 3.43
CA THR A 81 -3.67 -2.88 3.65
C THR A 81 -2.47 -2.01 3.23
N SER A 82 -1.30 -2.60 3.00
CA SER A 82 -0.09 -1.83 2.65
C SER A 82 -0.21 -1.19 1.25
N PRO A 83 0.04 0.12 1.10
CA PRO A 83 0.05 0.79 -0.20
C PRO A 83 1.25 0.42 -1.06
N MET A 84 2.22 -0.35 -0.56
CA MET A 84 3.33 -0.86 -1.36
C MET A 84 2.93 -1.94 -2.35
N ASN A 85 1.83 -2.63 -2.08
CA ASN A 85 1.36 -3.71 -2.93
C ASN A 85 0.49 -3.20 -4.11
N LEU A 86 0.42 -1.87 -4.27
CA LEU A 86 -0.46 -1.12 -5.16
C LEU A 86 0.33 -0.46 -6.30
N CYS A 87 -0.24 -0.51 -7.50
CA CYS A 87 0.01 0.49 -8.54
C CYS A 87 -1.26 1.29 -8.79
N VAL A 88 -1.15 2.61 -8.93
CA VAL A 88 -2.31 3.50 -9.09
C VAL A 88 -2.09 4.44 -10.26
N ARG A 89 -3.15 4.71 -11.03
CA ARG A 89 -3.11 5.77 -12.03
C ARG A 89 -3.01 7.12 -11.33
N ALA A 90 -2.16 8.01 -11.83
CA ALA A 90 -2.02 9.36 -11.30
C ALA A 90 -3.39 10.09 -11.20
N GLY A 91 -4.26 9.89 -12.20
CA GLY A 91 -5.62 10.43 -12.19
C GLY A 91 -6.51 9.84 -11.09
N ALA A 92 -6.37 8.56 -10.75
CA ALA A 92 -7.13 7.94 -9.66
C ALA A 92 -6.64 8.43 -8.29
N HIS A 93 -5.32 8.52 -8.11
CA HIS A 93 -4.72 9.13 -6.91
C HIS A 93 -5.20 10.57 -6.71
N ALA A 94 -5.19 11.39 -7.77
CA ALA A 94 -5.68 12.76 -7.72
C ALA A 94 -7.19 12.84 -7.45
N PHE A 95 -7.98 11.92 -8.03
CA PHE A 95 -9.43 11.88 -7.85
C PHE A 95 -9.84 11.64 -6.40
N VAL A 96 -9.15 10.73 -5.69
CA VAL A 96 -9.42 10.45 -4.26
C VAL A 96 -8.80 11.50 -3.33
N GLY A 97 -8.02 12.46 -3.85
CA GLY A 97 -7.37 13.51 -3.07
C GLY A 97 -6.03 13.12 -2.45
N GLY A 98 -5.45 11.99 -2.87
CA GLY A 98 -4.22 11.44 -2.31
C GLY A 98 -4.37 10.84 -0.91
N PHE A 99 -3.25 10.59 -0.23
CA PHE A 99 -3.26 10.11 1.15
C PHE A 99 -3.80 11.20 2.06
N PRO A 100 -4.69 10.89 3.03
CA PRO A 100 -5.20 11.89 3.94
C PRO A 100 -4.08 12.48 4.80
N GLU A 101 -4.16 13.79 5.05
CA GLU A 101 -3.20 14.52 5.86
C GLU A 101 -3.94 15.22 7.01
N GLY A 102 -3.33 15.23 8.20
CA GLY A 102 -3.91 15.86 9.39
C GLY A 102 -3.61 15.08 10.66
N GLY A 103 -3.86 15.72 11.82
CA GLY A 103 -3.58 15.12 13.13
C GLY A 103 -4.36 13.83 13.39
N ASP A 104 -5.56 13.71 12.85
CA ASP A 104 -6.43 12.53 13.03
C ASP A 104 -5.90 11.27 12.32
N PHE A 105 -5.01 11.42 11.34
CA PHE A 105 -4.37 10.33 10.61
C PHE A 105 -2.89 10.13 11.01
N ALA A 106 -2.39 10.84 12.02
CA ALA A 106 -0.98 10.79 12.46
C ALA A 106 -0.61 9.52 13.26
N VAL A 107 -1.43 8.48 13.20
CA VAL A 107 -1.26 7.20 13.91
C VAL A 107 -1.22 6.01 12.94
N ASP A 108 -0.57 6.22 11.79
CA ASP A 108 -0.33 5.20 10.75
C ASP A 108 -1.63 4.56 10.19
N MET A 109 -2.70 5.36 10.10
CA MET A 109 -4.02 4.93 9.59
C MET A 109 -4.33 5.47 8.19
N GLU A 110 -3.49 6.34 7.66
CA GLU A 110 -3.66 6.95 6.34
C GLU A 110 -3.62 5.92 5.20
N ASP A 111 -2.89 4.82 5.38
CA ASP A 111 -2.80 3.73 4.42
C ASP A 111 -4.14 3.03 4.24
N GLY A 112 -4.74 2.61 5.36
CA GLY A 112 -6.06 2.01 5.36
C GLY A 112 -7.11 2.96 4.80
N ALA A 113 -7.08 4.24 5.19
CA ALA A 113 -8.03 5.24 4.69
C ALA A 113 -7.88 5.46 3.17
N TYR A 114 -6.65 5.54 2.66
CA TYR A 114 -6.37 5.67 1.24
C TYR A 114 -6.83 4.43 0.46
N MET A 115 -6.55 3.23 0.97
CA MET A 115 -6.98 1.98 0.35
C MET A 115 -8.50 1.81 0.32
N MET A 116 -9.22 2.37 1.29
CA MET A 116 -10.70 2.36 1.30
C MET A 116 -11.32 3.39 0.34
N ALA A 117 -10.55 4.39 -0.09
CA ALA A 117 -11.00 5.43 -1.01
C ALA A 117 -10.81 5.04 -2.49
N LEU A 118 -9.87 4.14 -2.78
CA LEU A 118 -9.58 3.59 -4.10
C LEU A 118 -10.59 2.51 -4.51
#